data_AF-A0A9D5H324-F1
#
_entry.id   AF-A0A9D5H324-F1
#
_cell.length_a   1.000
_cell.length_b   1.000
_cell.length_c   1.000
_cell.angle_alpha   90.00
_cell.angle_beta   90.00
_cell.angle_gamma   90.00
#
_symmetry.space_group_name_H-M   'P 1'
#
loop_
_entity.id
_entity.type
_entity.pdbx_description
1 polymer ?
#
loop_
_entity_poly.entity_id
_entity_poly.type
_entity_poly.pdbx_seq_one_letter_code
_entity_poly.pdbx_strand_id
1 'polypeptide(L)'
;MNNLVKNRVHDHVPTDSHPFTIPDLPGPCINMVKSELPEFLKHRDHLTSAWDDLKKSQLESYGVVVNAFYELEHEYCDLFRELREMALGLEASGMEFLWVVRGDGEHMKTEWMPEGWEERVQGKGLGFSGSQCRRGMALCLEFMNERLVVEVHEAGVRVWDGFRSSSEEEKVVVPSEAIERAVRKFMEGGEGEEMRKRAAEWAEIAGAAVAEGGSSHRDLNSLIDELFALQHERKNGKHIE
;
A
#
# COMPACT_ATOMS: atom_id res chain seq x y z
N MET A 1 -7.60 -4.19 8.88
CA MET A 1 -8.27 -5.42 8.38
C MET A 1 -9.10 -6.15 9.43
N ASN A 2 -8.60 -6.40 10.65
CA ASN A 2 -9.35 -7.13 11.70
C ASN A 2 -10.77 -6.60 11.98
N ASN A 3 -10.98 -5.28 11.98
CA ASN A 3 -12.30 -4.69 12.20
C ASN A 3 -13.31 -5.04 11.09
N LEU A 4 -12.86 -5.09 9.82
CA LEU A 4 -13.70 -5.49 8.69
C LEU A 4 -14.08 -6.97 8.77
N VAL A 5 -13.15 -7.83 9.18
CA VAL A 5 -13.45 -9.27 9.28
C VAL A 5 -14.29 -9.60 10.51
N LYS A 6 -14.16 -8.83 11.60
CA LYS A 6 -14.94 -9.02 12.82
C LYS A 6 -16.38 -8.54 12.64
N ASN A 7 -16.54 -7.32 12.13
CA ASN A 7 -17.85 -6.66 12.08
C ASN A 7 -18.62 -6.94 10.78
N ARG A 8 -17.93 -7.29 9.68
CA ARG A 8 -18.54 -7.59 8.36
C ARG A 8 -19.60 -6.58 7.93
N VAL A 9 -19.31 -5.29 8.17
CA VAL A 9 -20.23 -4.18 7.83
C VAL A 9 -20.55 -4.15 6.34
N HIS A 10 -19.60 -4.58 5.50
CA HIS A 10 -19.77 -4.66 4.07
C HIS A 10 -20.81 -5.71 3.65
N ASP A 11 -21.00 -6.82 4.37
CA ASP A 11 -22.01 -7.83 4.01
C ASP A 11 -23.44 -7.25 3.97
N HIS A 12 -23.68 -6.14 4.68
CA HIS A 12 -25.00 -5.55 4.87
C HIS A 12 -25.29 -4.37 3.93
N VAL A 13 -24.36 -3.99 3.04
CA VAL A 13 -24.62 -2.88 2.10
C VAL A 13 -25.41 -3.32 0.87
N PRO A 14 -26.32 -2.47 0.34
CA PRO A 14 -27.26 -2.84 -0.73
C PRO A 14 -26.62 -3.20 -2.06
N THR A 15 -25.49 -2.56 -2.40
CA THR A 15 -24.78 -2.74 -3.68
C THR A 15 -23.28 -2.68 -3.45
N ASP A 16 -22.49 -3.17 -4.41
CA ASP A 16 -21.03 -3.17 -4.31
C ASP A 16 -20.41 -1.78 -4.38
N SER A 17 -21.13 -0.84 -4.98
CA SER A 17 -20.80 0.57 -5.05
C SER A 17 -21.27 1.39 -3.83
N HIS A 18 -22.02 0.78 -2.90
CA HIS A 18 -22.54 1.52 -1.75
C HIS A 18 -21.43 1.73 -0.71
N PRO A 19 -21.18 2.97 -0.27
CA PRO A 19 -20.13 3.24 0.69
C PRO A 19 -20.49 2.74 2.10
N PHE A 20 -19.51 2.23 2.83
CA PHE A 20 -19.59 1.90 4.25
C PHE A 20 -18.37 2.42 5.00
N THR A 21 -18.54 2.72 6.30
CA THR A 21 -17.45 3.15 7.18
C THR A 21 -16.76 1.95 7.81
N ILE A 22 -15.43 1.97 7.87
CA ILE A 22 -14.68 0.96 8.62
C ILE A 22 -14.91 1.19 10.13
N PRO A 23 -15.49 0.23 10.87
CA PRO A 23 -15.79 0.40 12.27
C PRO A 23 -14.52 0.38 13.13
N ASP A 24 -14.61 0.97 14.33
CA ASP A 24 -13.61 0.88 15.39
C ASP A 24 -12.20 1.35 14.98
N LEU A 25 -12.09 2.27 14.01
CA LEU A 25 -10.84 2.96 13.70
C LEU A 25 -10.75 4.28 14.47
N PRO A 26 -9.61 4.58 15.13
CA PRO A 26 -9.39 5.89 15.72
C PRO A 26 -9.19 6.95 14.63
N GLY A 27 -9.64 8.18 14.89
CA GLY A 27 -9.46 9.31 13.96
C GLY A 27 -10.64 9.50 12.99
N PRO A 28 -10.40 10.16 11.84
CA PRO A 28 -11.42 10.40 10.83
C PRO A 28 -12.06 9.11 10.31
N CYS A 29 -13.36 9.16 10.01
CA CYS A 29 -14.09 8.02 9.45
C CYS A 29 -13.58 7.69 8.03
N ILE A 30 -13.02 6.50 7.85
CA ILE A 30 -12.60 5.97 6.55
C ILE A 30 -13.77 5.22 5.90
N ASN A 31 -14.17 5.65 4.70
CA ASN A 31 -15.26 5.03 3.94
C ASN A 31 -14.73 4.22 2.75
N MET A 32 -15.27 3.03 2.52
CA MET A 32 -14.91 2.12 1.43
C MET A 32 -16.15 1.60 0.70
N VAL A 33 -15.95 1.01 -0.48
CA VAL A 33 -16.97 0.27 -1.24
C VAL A 33 -16.54 -1.20 -1.37
N LYS A 34 -17.47 -2.12 -1.69
CA LYS A 34 -17.14 -3.55 -1.74
C LYS A 34 -16.13 -3.88 -2.83
N SER A 35 -16.15 -3.17 -3.97
CA SER A 35 -15.19 -3.42 -5.06
C SER A 35 -13.73 -3.22 -4.63
N GLU A 36 -13.48 -2.34 -3.65
CA GLU A 36 -12.15 -2.06 -3.09
C GLU A 36 -11.69 -3.09 -2.04
N LEU A 37 -12.55 -4.04 -1.65
CA LEU A 37 -12.18 -5.13 -0.73
C LEU A 37 -11.57 -6.30 -1.48
N PRO A 38 -10.64 -7.08 -0.91
CA PRO A 38 -10.18 -8.34 -1.50
C PRO A 38 -11.32 -9.31 -1.75
N GLU A 39 -11.16 -10.18 -2.74
CA GLU A 39 -12.09 -11.27 -3.04
C GLU A 39 -12.42 -12.14 -1.81
N PHE A 40 -11.44 -12.45 -0.96
CA PHE A 40 -11.68 -13.24 0.26
C PHE A 40 -12.55 -12.53 1.32
N LEU A 41 -12.69 -11.20 1.27
CA LEU A 41 -13.65 -10.46 2.10
C LEU A 41 -15.02 -10.38 1.44
N LYS A 42 -15.09 -10.40 0.09
CA LYS A 42 -16.35 -10.40 -0.67
C LYS A 42 -17.04 -11.77 -0.62
N HIS A 43 -16.27 -12.86 -0.66
CA HIS A 43 -16.76 -14.23 -0.74
C HIS A 43 -16.07 -15.15 0.27
N ARG A 44 -16.79 -16.13 0.84
CA ARG A 44 -16.14 -17.21 1.61
C ARG A 44 -15.47 -18.17 0.63
N ASP A 45 -14.17 -18.02 0.42
CA ASP A 45 -13.37 -18.90 -0.45
C ASP A 45 -12.44 -19.82 0.37
N HIS A 46 -11.57 -20.57 -0.34
CA HIS A 46 -10.56 -21.45 0.25
C HIS A 46 -9.42 -20.73 0.99
N LEU A 47 -9.19 -19.43 0.73
CA LEU A 47 -8.27 -18.62 1.54
C LEU A 47 -8.87 -18.29 2.90
N THR A 48 -10.20 -18.36 3.06
CA THR A 48 -10.87 -18.20 4.37
C THR A 48 -10.31 -19.17 5.41
N SER A 49 -9.97 -20.42 5.06
CA SER A 49 -9.37 -21.35 6.03
C SER A 49 -7.95 -20.95 6.40
N ALA A 50 -7.14 -20.49 5.44
CA ALA A 50 -5.80 -19.96 5.71
C ALA A 50 -5.86 -18.70 6.58
N TRP A 51 -6.89 -17.85 6.40
CA TRP A 51 -7.14 -16.68 7.25
C TRP A 51 -7.72 -17.05 8.61
N ASP A 52 -8.55 -18.08 8.73
CA ASP A 52 -9.05 -18.59 10.01
C ASP A 52 -7.89 -19.18 10.82
N ASP A 53 -7.00 -19.91 10.17
CA ASP A 53 -5.75 -20.39 10.75
C ASP A 53 -4.80 -19.23 11.10
N LEU A 54 -4.67 -18.22 10.24
CA LEU A 54 -3.88 -17.02 10.54
C LEU A 54 -4.47 -16.25 11.73
N LYS A 55 -5.79 -16.06 11.78
CA LYS A 55 -6.49 -15.39 12.89
C LYS A 55 -6.36 -16.15 14.18
N LYS A 56 -6.56 -17.47 14.13
CA LYS A 56 -6.35 -18.35 15.27
C LYS A 56 -4.91 -18.21 15.76
N SER A 57 -3.95 -18.25 14.84
CA SER A 57 -2.54 -18.04 15.15
C SER A 57 -2.29 -16.63 15.69
N GLN A 58 -2.95 -15.58 15.20
CA GLN A 58 -2.82 -14.21 15.71
C GLN A 58 -3.39 -14.05 17.13
N LEU A 59 -4.52 -14.70 17.43
CA LEU A 59 -5.14 -14.69 18.75
C LEU A 59 -4.38 -15.56 19.77
N GLU A 60 -3.76 -16.64 19.31
CA GLU A 60 -2.91 -17.53 20.11
C GLU A 60 -1.46 -17.01 20.21
N SER A 61 -1.09 -16.02 19.40
CA SER A 61 0.21 -15.35 19.46
C SER A 61 0.20 -14.20 20.45
N TYR A 62 1.33 -13.97 21.10
CA TYR A 62 1.54 -12.85 22.02
C TYR A 62 1.50 -11.47 21.35
N GLY A 63 1.66 -11.43 20.02
CA GLY A 63 1.58 -10.21 19.22
C GLY A 63 1.79 -10.51 17.73
N VAL A 64 1.48 -9.55 16.87
CA VAL A 64 1.66 -9.64 15.41
C VAL A 64 2.65 -8.58 14.98
N VAL A 65 3.79 -8.99 14.44
CA VAL A 65 4.72 -8.07 13.76
C VAL A 65 4.30 -7.99 12.30
N VAL A 66 3.80 -6.83 11.90
CA VAL A 66 3.43 -6.56 10.50
C VAL A 66 4.52 -5.72 9.89
N ASN A 67 5.10 -6.18 8.79
CA ASN A 67 5.92 -5.35 7.93
C ASN A 67 5.18 -5.18 6.59
N ALA A 68 4.76 -3.96 6.30
CA ALA A 68 3.98 -3.64 5.12
C ALA A 68 4.93 -3.09 4.05
N PHE A 69 5.36 -3.96 3.13
CA PHE A 69 6.15 -3.55 1.99
C PHE A 69 5.45 -3.92 0.69
N TYR A 70 5.60 -3.04 -0.31
CA TYR A 70 4.97 -3.08 -1.62
C TYR A 70 5.55 -4.16 -2.56
N GLU A 71 6.63 -4.83 -2.15
CA GLU A 71 7.37 -5.80 -2.98
C GLU A 71 6.63 -7.12 -3.26
N LEU A 72 5.38 -7.26 -2.81
CA LEU A 72 4.67 -8.52 -2.80
C LEU A 72 3.65 -8.71 -3.94
N GLU A 73 3.59 -7.92 -5.01
CA GLU A 73 2.46 -8.04 -5.96
C GLU A 73 2.90 -8.09 -7.42
N HIS A 74 2.50 -9.12 -8.19
CA HIS A 74 2.38 -9.03 -9.66
C HIS A 74 1.68 -10.20 -10.37
N GLU A 75 0.83 -9.84 -11.33
CA GLU A 75 0.59 -10.52 -12.61
C GLU A 75 0.89 -9.55 -13.79
N TYR A 76 1.34 -10.09 -14.93
CA TYR A 76 2.26 -9.40 -15.85
C TYR A 76 1.65 -8.66 -17.06
N CYS A 77 0.33 -8.49 -17.18
CA CYS A 77 -0.26 -7.92 -18.41
C CYS A 77 -0.76 -6.48 -18.28
N ASP A 78 -1.41 -6.12 -17.17
CA ASP A 78 -1.95 -4.78 -16.98
C ASP A 78 -0.83 -3.75 -16.71
N LEU A 79 0.27 -4.22 -16.12
CA LEU A 79 1.47 -3.43 -15.86
C LEU A 79 1.92 -2.64 -17.09
N PHE A 80 1.95 -3.23 -18.28
CA PHE A 80 2.47 -2.56 -19.47
C PHE A 80 1.61 -1.36 -19.88
N ARG A 81 0.29 -1.47 -19.78
CA ARG A 81 -0.62 -0.36 -20.11
C ARG A 81 -0.54 0.74 -19.07
N GLU A 82 -0.44 0.37 -17.79
CA GLU A 82 -0.27 1.32 -16.68
C GLU A 82 1.08 2.05 -16.74
N LEU A 83 2.17 1.34 -17.05
CA LEU A 83 3.49 1.95 -17.29
C LEU A 83 3.44 2.96 -18.44
N ARG A 84 2.71 2.65 -19.51
CA ARG A 84 2.55 3.57 -20.64
C ARG A 84 1.83 4.85 -20.25
N GLU A 85 0.71 4.75 -19.53
CA GLU A 85 -0.03 5.94 -19.06
C GLU A 85 0.79 6.74 -18.02
N MET A 86 1.55 6.07 -17.15
CA MET A 86 2.49 6.73 -16.24
C MET A 86 3.56 7.52 -17.00
N ALA A 87 4.16 6.93 -18.03
CA ALA A 87 5.17 7.61 -18.85
C ALA A 87 4.59 8.88 -19.50
N LEU A 88 3.39 8.78 -20.08
CA LEU A 88 2.70 9.91 -20.71
C LEU A 88 2.32 10.99 -19.70
N GLY A 89 1.81 10.62 -18.52
CA GLY A 89 1.42 11.57 -17.48
C GLY A 89 2.61 12.30 -16.87
N LEU A 90 3.72 11.60 -16.63
CA LEU A 90 4.97 12.20 -16.16
C LEU A 90 5.54 13.17 -17.21
N GLU A 91 5.58 12.77 -18.48
CA GLU A 91 6.02 13.63 -19.59
C GLU A 91 5.17 14.91 -19.66
N ALA A 92 3.84 14.76 -19.67
CA ALA A 92 2.89 15.86 -19.78
C ALA A 92 2.97 16.82 -18.57
N SER A 93 3.32 16.31 -17.38
CA SER A 93 3.43 17.14 -16.18
C SER A 93 4.51 18.22 -16.30
N GLY A 94 5.53 17.97 -17.13
CA GLY A 94 6.68 18.85 -17.31
C GLY A 94 7.59 18.97 -16.09
N MET A 95 7.29 18.26 -14.98
CA MET A 95 8.05 18.28 -13.74
C MET A 95 9.31 17.44 -13.84
N GLU A 96 10.31 17.73 -13.02
CA GLU A 96 11.49 16.87 -12.89
C GLU A 96 11.14 15.62 -12.07
N PHE A 97 11.61 14.45 -12.51
CA PHE A 97 11.30 13.18 -11.86
C PHE A 97 12.44 12.17 -11.95
N LEU A 98 12.50 11.28 -10.96
CA LEU A 98 13.24 10.02 -11.02
C LEU A 98 12.22 8.90 -11.02
N TRP A 99 12.20 8.08 -12.08
CA TRP A 99 11.26 6.98 -12.19
C TRP A 99 12.01 5.65 -12.22
N VAL A 100 11.77 4.82 -11.20
CA VAL A 100 12.35 3.47 -11.13
C VAL A 100 11.28 2.49 -11.57
N VAL A 101 11.49 1.87 -12.73
CA VAL A 101 10.58 0.86 -13.30
C VAL A 101 11.23 -0.49 -13.12
N ARG A 102 10.62 -1.39 -12.36
CA ARG A 102 11.15 -2.75 -12.19
C ARG A 102 10.59 -3.64 -13.31
N GLY A 103 11.46 -4.40 -13.98
CA GLY A 103 11.06 -5.29 -15.08
C GLY A 103 12.23 -6.15 -15.59
N ASP A 104 11.90 -7.20 -16.35
CA ASP A 104 12.86 -8.20 -16.79
C ASP A 104 13.65 -7.74 -18.04
N GLY A 105 14.54 -6.77 -17.84
CA GLY A 105 15.57 -6.34 -18.81
C GLY A 105 15.11 -5.35 -19.90
N GLU A 106 16.07 -4.91 -20.74
CA GLU A 106 15.85 -3.91 -21.79
C GLU A 106 14.80 -4.32 -22.84
N HIS A 107 14.59 -5.63 -23.04
CA HIS A 107 13.62 -6.14 -24.02
C HIS A 107 12.17 -5.79 -23.71
N MET A 108 11.80 -5.59 -22.44
CA MET A 108 10.44 -5.19 -22.07
C MET A 108 10.19 -3.68 -22.23
N LYS A 109 11.25 -2.86 -22.31
CA LYS A 109 11.13 -1.40 -22.33
C LYS A 109 10.41 -0.89 -23.58
N THR A 110 10.62 -1.55 -24.72
CA THR A 110 9.99 -1.18 -25.99
C THR A 110 8.48 -1.46 -26.05
N GLU A 111 7.94 -2.27 -25.14
CA GLU A 111 6.52 -2.67 -25.17
C GLU A 111 5.60 -1.65 -24.49
N TRP A 112 6.06 -1.01 -23.40
CA TRP A 112 5.26 -0.04 -22.66
C TRP A 112 5.71 1.41 -22.87
N MET A 113 6.96 1.67 -23.25
CA MET A 113 7.46 3.04 -23.38
C MET A 113 7.04 3.66 -24.71
N PRO A 114 6.43 4.86 -24.73
CA PRO A 114 6.08 5.54 -25.97
C PRO A 114 7.32 5.80 -26.84
N GLU A 115 7.15 5.72 -28.16
CA GLU A 115 8.23 6.01 -29.11
C GLU A 115 8.76 7.44 -28.91
N GLY A 116 10.10 7.59 -28.87
CA GLY A 116 10.77 8.88 -28.70
C GLY A 116 10.61 9.51 -27.30
N TRP A 117 10.10 8.76 -26.30
CA TRP A 117 9.81 9.30 -24.97
C TRP A 117 11.07 9.76 -24.24
N GLU A 118 12.15 8.97 -24.31
CA GLU A 118 13.40 9.29 -23.61
C GLU A 118 14.02 10.60 -24.09
N GLU A 119 13.97 10.86 -25.39
CA GLU A 119 14.41 12.12 -25.98
C GLU A 119 13.55 13.29 -25.52
N ARG A 120 12.22 13.09 -25.38
CA ARG A 120 11.31 14.15 -24.93
C ARG A 120 11.47 14.49 -23.45
N VAL A 121 11.78 13.51 -22.60
CA VAL A 121 12.00 13.74 -21.16
C VAL A 121 13.47 13.98 -20.80
N GLN A 122 14.36 14.01 -21.79
CA GLN A 122 15.80 14.20 -21.58
C GLN A 122 16.06 15.48 -20.78
N GLY A 123 16.81 15.35 -19.69
CA GLY A 123 17.13 16.46 -18.78
C GLY A 123 16.04 16.79 -17.75
N LYS A 124 14.89 16.12 -17.78
CA LYS A 124 13.82 16.22 -16.77
C LYS A 124 13.56 14.90 -16.04
N GLY A 125 13.80 13.78 -16.71
CA GLY A 125 13.53 12.44 -16.20
C GLY A 125 14.74 11.52 -16.30
N LEU A 126 14.92 10.63 -15.32
CA LEU A 126 15.83 9.49 -15.41
C LEU A 126 15.09 8.19 -15.08
N GLY A 127 15.13 7.22 -16.00
CA GLY A 127 14.49 5.92 -15.87
C GLY A 127 15.49 4.82 -15.54
N PHE A 128 15.34 4.14 -14.39
CA PHE A 128 16.17 2.97 -14.04
C PHE A 128 15.38 1.67 -14.07
N SER A 129 15.95 0.62 -14.68
CA SER A 129 15.45 -0.74 -14.61
C SER A 129 16.26 -1.59 -13.64
N GLY A 130 15.60 -2.17 -12.63
CA GLY A 130 16.18 -3.03 -11.61
C GLY A 130 15.56 -4.42 -11.60
N SER A 131 16.34 -5.45 -11.24
CA SER A 131 15.93 -6.85 -11.21
C SER A 131 15.09 -7.23 -9.98
N GLN A 132 14.27 -8.27 -10.13
CA GLN A 132 13.05 -8.55 -9.36
C GLN A 132 13.23 -9.45 -8.11
N CYS A 133 12.34 -9.28 -7.12
CA CYS A 133 12.02 -10.24 -6.06
C CYS A 133 10.49 -10.53 -6.08
N ARG A 134 10.06 -11.78 -5.83
CA ARG A 134 8.67 -12.28 -6.04
C ARG A 134 7.93 -12.62 -4.73
N ARG A 135 6.65 -12.20 -4.56
CA ARG A 135 5.42 -13.01 -4.24
C ARG A 135 4.27 -12.22 -3.55
N GLY A 136 3.01 -12.57 -3.87
CA GLY A 136 1.67 -12.06 -3.47
C GLY A 136 1.36 -11.58 -2.03
N MET A 137 0.52 -10.52 -1.92
CA MET A 137 -0.65 -10.31 -1.01
C MET A 137 -0.74 -8.89 -0.39
N ALA A 138 -1.22 -7.87 -1.10
CA ALA A 138 -1.36 -6.49 -0.59
C ALA A 138 -2.49 -5.60 -1.20
N LEU A 139 -3.25 -6.01 -2.22
CA LEU A 139 -4.14 -5.12 -3.00
C LEU A 139 -5.17 -4.29 -2.18
N CYS A 140 -5.72 -4.81 -1.06
CA CYS A 140 -6.66 -4.01 -0.26
C CYS A 140 -6.02 -3.09 0.78
N LEU A 141 -4.78 -3.38 1.17
CA LEU A 141 -4.05 -2.47 2.04
C LEU A 141 -3.72 -1.21 1.24
N GLU A 142 -3.58 -1.29 -0.08
CA GLU A 142 -3.33 -0.12 -0.93
C GLU A 142 -4.43 0.94 -0.78
N PHE A 143 -5.72 0.58 -0.86
CA PHE A 143 -6.81 1.56 -0.71
C PHE A 143 -6.96 2.11 0.71
N MET A 144 -6.61 1.33 1.74
CA MET A 144 -6.60 1.82 3.12
C MET A 144 -5.39 2.73 3.38
N ASN A 145 -4.21 2.35 2.87
CA ASN A 145 -2.97 3.13 2.97
C ASN A 145 -3.10 4.46 2.19
N GLU A 146 -3.72 4.43 1.01
CA GLU A 146 -4.03 5.62 0.22
C GLU A 146 -4.84 6.62 1.04
N ARG A 147 -5.92 6.18 1.68
CA ARG A 147 -6.73 7.04 2.55
C ARG A 147 -6.00 7.50 3.79
N LEU A 148 -5.16 6.65 4.38
CA LEU A 148 -4.33 7.06 5.50
C LEU A 148 -3.40 8.22 5.09
N VAL A 149 -2.75 8.13 3.93
CA VAL A 149 -1.85 9.17 3.43
C VAL A 149 -2.59 10.43 3.01
N VAL A 150 -3.70 10.29 2.27
CA VAL A 150 -4.42 11.41 1.64
C VAL A 150 -5.44 12.05 2.58
N GLU A 151 -6.26 11.25 3.27
CA GLU A 151 -7.40 11.74 4.05
C GLU A 151 -7.07 11.95 5.53
N VAL A 152 -6.18 11.14 6.10
CA VAL A 152 -5.84 11.22 7.53
C VAL A 152 -4.58 12.04 7.76
N HIS A 153 -3.51 11.75 7.02
CA HIS A 153 -2.24 12.45 7.15
C HIS A 153 -2.15 13.70 6.28
N GLU A 154 -3.05 13.85 5.31
CA GLU A 154 -3.10 14.99 4.39
C GLU A 154 -1.72 15.28 3.76
N ALA A 155 -0.97 14.22 3.47
CA ALA A 155 0.44 14.25 3.07
C ALA A 155 0.65 13.77 1.61
N GLY A 156 -0.44 13.59 0.86
CA GLY A 156 -0.38 13.13 -0.53
C GLY A 156 -1.61 13.52 -1.35
N VAL A 157 -1.53 13.26 -2.65
CA VAL A 157 -2.60 13.49 -3.61
C VAL A 157 -3.11 12.15 -4.12
N ARG A 158 -4.43 11.95 -4.11
CA ARG A 158 -5.08 10.85 -4.81
C ARG A 158 -4.90 11.04 -6.31
N VAL A 159 -4.31 10.04 -6.97
CA VAL A 159 -4.02 10.09 -8.41
C VAL A 159 -5.29 9.95 -9.25
N TRP A 160 -6.22 9.09 -8.83
CA TRP A 160 -7.42 8.75 -9.60
C TRP A 160 -8.66 8.60 -8.72
N ASP A 161 -9.78 9.17 -9.17
CA ASP A 161 -11.09 9.18 -8.51
C ASP A 161 -12.17 8.39 -9.28
N GLY A 162 -11.81 7.73 -10.38
CA GLY A 162 -12.71 6.86 -11.15
C GLY A 162 -12.99 5.52 -10.46
N PHE A 163 -13.49 4.54 -11.24
CA PHE A 163 -13.77 3.20 -10.72
C PHE A 163 -12.49 2.51 -10.20
N ARG A 164 -12.62 1.83 -9.05
CA ARG A 164 -11.53 1.14 -8.35
C ARG A 164 -12.01 -0.24 -7.93
N SER A 165 -11.18 -1.24 -8.21
CA SER A 165 -11.38 -2.62 -7.78
C SER A 165 -10.06 -3.24 -7.34
N SER A 166 -10.13 -4.18 -6.40
CA SER A 166 -9.01 -5.05 -6.07
C SER A 166 -9.05 -6.39 -6.81
N SER A 167 -10.00 -6.58 -7.74
CA SER A 167 -10.02 -7.72 -8.67
C SER A 167 -9.24 -7.35 -9.93
N GLU A 168 -8.38 -8.26 -10.38
CA GLU A 168 -7.61 -8.10 -11.62
C GLU A 168 -8.54 -8.01 -12.84
N GLU A 169 -9.64 -8.79 -12.86
CA GLU A 169 -10.61 -8.79 -13.96
C GLU A 169 -11.38 -7.47 -14.11
N GLU A 170 -11.51 -6.73 -13.02
CA GLU A 170 -12.22 -5.44 -12.96
C GLU A 170 -11.26 -4.24 -12.97
N LYS A 171 -9.95 -4.49 -13.08
CA LYS A 171 -8.94 -3.45 -13.01
C LYS A 171 -9.06 -2.49 -14.19
N VAL A 172 -8.98 -1.19 -13.89
CA VAL A 172 -9.08 -0.12 -14.89
C VAL A 172 -7.75 0.61 -14.95
N VAL A 173 -7.26 0.80 -16.18
CA VAL A 173 -6.05 1.57 -16.44
C VAL A 173 -6.30 3.04 -16.09
N VAL A 174 -5.44 3.61 -15.24
CA VAL A 174 -5.50 5.02 -14.85
C VAL A 174 -5.06 5.91 -16.02
N PRO A 175 -5.87 6.89 -16.46
CA PRO A 175 -5.49 7.76 -17.57
C PRO A 175 -4.29 8.67 -17.25
N SER A 176 -3.42 8.88 -18.23
CA SER A 176 -2.26 9.76 -18.13
C SER A 176 -2.60 11.20 -17.73
N GLU A 177 -3.77 11.73 -18.13
CA GLU A 177 -4.19 13.08 -17.73
C GLU A 177 -4.48 13.17 -16.23
N ALA A 178 -4.93 12.07 -15.60
CA ALA A 178 -5.10 12.04 -14.15
C ALA A 178 -3.76 12.07 -13.43
N ILE A 179 -2.80 11.31 -13.95
CA ILE A 179 -1.42 11.26 -13.45
C ILE A 179 -0.76 12.64 -13.58
N GLU A 180 -0.86 13.28 -14.74
CA GLU A 180 -0.38 14.63 -14.99
C GLU A 180 -0.92 15.61 -13.94
N ARG A 181 -2.25 15.67 -13.78
CA ARG A 181 -2.91 16.58 -12.83
C ARG A 181 -2.45 16.32 -11.39
N ALA A 182 -2.35 15.05 -11.00
CA ALA A 182 -1.94 14.68 -9.65
C ALA A 182 -0.48 15.07 -9.36
N VAL A 183 0.43 14.78 -10.30
CA VAL A 183 1.85 15.15 -10.21
C VAL A 183 2.01 16.66 -10.12
N ARG A 184 1.36 17.41 -11.02
CA ARG A 184 1.41 18.88 -10.99
C ARG A 184 0.84 19.43 -9.69
N LYS A 185 -0.31 18.95 -9.24
CA LYS A 185 -0.91 19.37 -7.97
C LYS A 185 0.03 19.13 -6.79
N PHE A 186 0.69 17.97 -6.75
CA PHE A 186 1.58 17.64 -5.65
C PHE A 186 2.89 18.41 -5.69
N MET A 187 3.39 18.77 -6.88
CA MET A 187 4.72 19.36 -7.06
C MET A 187 4.71 20.90 -7.14
N GLU A 188 3.63 21.50 -7.62
CA GLU A 188 3.47 22.96 -7.65
C GLU A 188 3.29 23.54 -6.22
N GLY A 189 3.54 24.84 -6.06
CA GLY A 189 3.43 25.53 -4.77
C GLY A 189 1.98 25.64 -4.26
N GLY A 190 1.79 26.04 -3.00
CA GLY A 190 0.47 26.11 -2.37
C GLY A 190 0.07 24.79 -1.73
N GLU A 191 -1.03 24.16 -2.18
CA GLU A 191 -1.53 22.90 -1.58
C GLU A 191 -0.47 21.78 -1.58
N GLY A 192 0.27 21.61 -2.68
CA GLY A 192 1.32 20.59 -2.78
C GLY A 192 2.50 20.84 -1.82
N GLU A 193 2.83 22.10 -1.53
CA GLU A 193 3.88 22.45 -0.58
C GLU A 193 3.50 22.05 0.86
N GLU A 194 2.26 22.30 1.27
CA GLU A 194 1.76 21.85 2.58
C GLU A 194 1.73 20.32 2.69
N MET A 195 1.36 19.61 1.63
CA MET A 195 1.40 18.14 1.61
C MET A 195 2.83 17.60 1.77
N ARG A 196 3.80 18.18 1.06
CA ARG A 196 5.23 17.78 1.18
C ARG A 196 5.79 18.10 2.55
N LYS A 197 5.39 19.22 3.17
CA LYS A 197 5.76 19.57 4.54
C LYS A 197 5.24 18.53 5.54
N ARG A 198 3.97 18.15 5.43
CA ARG A 198 3.41 17.07 6.28
C ARG A 198 4.08 15.73 6.06
N ALA A 199 4.39 15.38 4.82
CA ALA A 199 5.14 14.16 4.52
C ALA A 199 6.53 14.17 5.20
N ALA A 200 7.22 15.32 5.22
CA ALA A 200 8.48 15.47 5.92
C ALA A 200 8.33 15.34 7.45
N GLU A 201 7.31 15.97 8.04
CA GLU A 201 7.00 15.83 9.48
C GLU A 201 6.75 14.36 9.87
N TRP A 202 5.97 13.63 9.07
CA TRP A 202 5.74 12.19 9.29
C TRP A 202 7.01 11.35 9.11
N ALA A 203 7.88 11.70 8.15
CA ALA A 203 9.16 11.03 7.98
C ALA A 203 10.09 11.21 9.19
N GLU A 204 10.11 12.41 9.79
CA GLU A 204 10.87 12.66 11.03
C GLU A 204 10.32 11.83 12.20
N ILE A 205 9.00 11.79 12.37
CA ILE A 205 8.35 10.99 13.41
C ILE A 205 8.67 9.49 13.22
N ALA A 206 8.52 8.97 12.00
CA ALA A 206 8.83 7.59 11.68
C ALA A 206 10.31 7.27 11.94
N GLY A 207 11.22 8.16 11.51
CA GLY A 207 12.65 8.04 11.75
C GLY A 207 12.99 8.01 13.25
N ALA A 208 12.40 8.91 14.04
CA ALA A 208 12.60 8.96 15.49
C ALA A 208 12.04 7.72 16.21
N ALA A 209 10.93 7.15 15.72
CA ALA A 209 10.33 5.95 16.31
C ALA A 209 11.23 4.72 16.15
N VAL A 210 11.93 4.59 15.01
CA VAL A 210 12.80 3.42 14.70
C VAL A 210 14.26 3.62 15.11
N ALA A 211 14.69 4.85 15.39
CA ALA A 211 16.04 5.14 15.88
C ALA A 211 16.33 4.45 17.22
N GLU A 212 17.61 4.31 17.57
CA GLU A 212 18.02 3.75 18.86
C GLU A 212 17.37 4.52 20.01
N GLY A 213 16.70 3.78 20.90
CA GLY A 213 15.94 4.36 22.00
C GLY A 213 14.57 4.93 21.63
N GLY A 214 14.16 4.89 20.35
CA GLY A 214 12.83 5.28 19.87
C GLY A 214 11.70 4.35 20.32
N SER A 215 10.43 4.73 20.08
CA SER A 215 9.28 3.96 20.55
C SER A 215 9.21 2.55 19.94
N SER A 216 9.27 2.43 18.62
CA SER A 216 9.24 1.12 17.94
C SER A 216 10.48 0.28 18.25
N HIS A 217 11.65 0.93 18.40
CA HIS A 217 12.86 0.27 18.86
C HIS A 217 12.70 -0.32 20.27
N ARG A 218 12.13 0.45 21.21
CA ARG A 218 11.86 -0.03 22.57
C ARG A 218 10.80 -1.14 22.61
N ASP A 219 9.73 -1.01 21.84
CA ASP A 219 8.66 -2.02 21.79
C ASP A 219 9.20 -3.35 21.25
N LEU A 220 10.04 -3.31 20.20
CA LEU A 220 10.69 -4.50 19.66
C LEU A 220 11.65 -5.13 20.68
N ASN A 221 12.45 -4.32 21.38
CA ASN A 221 13.33 -4.84 22.43
C ASN A 221 12.55 -5.44 23.61
N SER A 222 11.45 -4.81 24.04
CA SER A 222 10.57 -5.35 25.08
C SER A 222 10.01 -6.71 24.67
N LEU A 223 9.56 -6.85 23.42
CA LEU A 223 9.11 -8.14 22.88
C LEU A 223 10.24 -9.19 22.91
N ILE A 224 11.45 -8.82 22.51
CA ILE A 224 12.62 -9.72 22.54
C ILE A 224 12.91 -10.15 23.98
N ASP A 225 12.90 -9.22 24.93
CA ASP A 225 13.15 -9.50 26.35
C ASP A 225 12.08 -10.43 26.95
N GLU A 226 10.80 -10.20 26.63
CA GLU A 226 9.69 -11.06 27.02
C GLU A 226 9.84 -12.48 26.45
N LEU A 227 10.23 -12.60 25.18
CA LEU A 227 10.49 -13.90 24.55
C LEU A 227 11.66 -14.65 25.22
N PHE A 228 12.73 -13.94 25.61
CA PHE A 228 13.84 -14.54 26.35
C PHE A 228 13.43 -14.99 27.75
N ALA A 229 12.65 -14.18 28.47
CA ALA A 229 12.11 -14.53 29.78
C ALA A 229 11.26 -15.81 29.70
N LEU A 230 10.34 -15.87 28.74
CA LEU A 230 9.50 -17.06 28.50
C LEU A 230 10.33 -18.28 28.11
N GLN A 231 11.37 -18.12 27.28
CA GLN A 231 12.25 -19.24 26.94
C GLN A 231 12.99 -19.78 28.16
N HIS A 232 13.44 -18.90 29.05
CA HIS A 232 14.11 -19.27 30.30
C HIS A 232 13.16 -19.98 31.26
N GLU A 233 11.92 -19.49 31.42
CA GLU A 233 10.88 -20.17 32.20
C GLU A 233 10.53 -21.56 31.64
N ARG A 234 10.44 -21.70 30.32
CA ARG A 234 10.16 -22.98 29.66
C ARG A 234 11.31 -23.98 29.81
N LYS A 235 12.56 -23.51 29.82
CA LYS A 235 13.76 -24.35 30.06
C LYS A 235 13.92 -24.75 31.52
N ASN A 236 13.45 -23.92 32.46
CA ASN A 236 13.60 -24.15 33.90
C ASN A 236 12.43 -24.89 34.56
N GLY A 237 11.49 -25.41 33.76
CA GLY A 237 10.58 -26.48 34.20
C GLY A 237 9.55 -26.07 35.24
N LYS A 238 8.60 -25.20 34.88
CA LYS A 238 7.25 -25.30 35.45
C LYS A 238 6.40 -26.17 34.52
N HIS A 239 6.38 -27.48 34.79
CA HIS A 239 5.22 -28.29 34.44
C HIS A 239 4.01 -27.68 35.15
N ILE A 240 3.10 -27.08 34.40
CA ILE A 240 1.75 -26.80 34.88
C ILE A 240 0.99 -28.10 34.61
N GLU A 241 0.71 -28.85 35.69
CA GLU A 241 -0.26 -29.95 35.70
C GLU A 241 -1.67 -29.46 35.37
#